data_AF-A0A2J8RV41-F1
#
_entry.id   AF-A0A2J8RV41-F1
#
_cell.length_a   1.000
_cell.length_b   1.000
_cell.length_c   1.000
_cell.angle_alpha   90.00
_cell.angle_beta   90.00
_cell.angle_gamma   90.00
#
_symmetry.space_group_name_H-M   'P 1'
#
loop_
_entity.id
_entity.type
_entity.pdbx_description
1 polymer ?
#
loop_
_entity_poly.entity_id
_entity_poly.type
_entity_poly.pdbx_seq_one_letter_code
_entity_poly.pdbx_strand_id
1 'polypeptide(L)'
;LTYQDWLHLELEIQPEADALSDTERQDFHQWAIHEHFLPESSASGGCDGDLEAACTILVNALMDFHQSSRSYDRSENSDFVFGGRTGNDDIISRLQEMVADLELQQDLSVPLGHTPSQGHFLFGIFRRRLQALTSGWSVAASLQRQRELLMYKRILLRLPSSVLCGSSFQAEQPITARCEQFFHLVNSEMRNFCSLGGALTQDITAHFFRGLLNACLRSRDPSLMVDFILAKCQMKCPLILTSALLWWPSLEPVLLCRWRRHCQSPLPRELQKMQGGRQFASDFLSPEAASPAPNPDWLSAAALHFAIQQVRDENVRKQLKKLDCQREELLVFLFFFSLMGLLSSHLTSNSATDPLKAFHICAAILECLEKRKISWLALFQLTESDLMLGRLLLRVAPDQHTRLLPFAFYSLLSYFHEDGAIREEAFLHVAVDMYLKLVQLFVAGDTSTVSPPAGRRLELQGQDNPVELITKARLFLLQLIPRCPKKSFSHMAELLADHGDCDPEVSAALQSRQQAAPDADLYQEPHLF
;
A
#
# COMPACT_ATOMS: atom_id res chain seq x y z
N LEU A 1 36.03 14.43 20.33
CA LEU A 1 34.82 14.72 19.53
C LEU A 1 34.68 13.54 18.58
N THR A 2 33.59 12.78 18.66
CA THR A 2 33.38 11.66 17.73
C THR A 2 32.77 12.17 16.41
N TYR A 3 32.79 11.35 15.37
CA TYR A 3 32.16 11.67 14.09
C TYR A 3 30.65 11.97 14.25
N GLN A 4 29.96 11.19 15.09
CA GLN A 4 28.55 11.41 15.39
C GLN A 4 28.32 12.75 16.11
N ASP A 5 29.15 13.09 17.09
CA ASP A 5 29.04 14.37 17.80
C ASP A 5 29.23 15.55 16.86
N TRP A 6 30.22 15.46 15.96
CA TRP A 6 30.47 16.49 14.95
C TRP A 6 29.28 16.67 14.02
N LEU A 7 28.71 15.57 13.49
CA LEU A 7 27.52 15.63 12.63
C LEU A 7 26.33 16.28 13.32
N HIS A 8 26.08 16.00 14.59
CA HIS A 8 24.99 16.63 15.33
C HIS A 8 25.18 18.14 15.47
N LEU A 9 26.41 18.60 15.72
CA LEU A 9 26.72 20.03 15.78
C LEU A 9 26.57 20.67 14.39
N GLU A 10 27.12 20.04 13.36
CA GLU A 10 27.13 20.57 11.99
C GLU A 10 25.72 20.66 11.39
N LEU A 11 24.84 19.71 11.70
CA LEU A 11 23.43 19.73 11.25
C LEU A 11 22.61 20.86 11.92
N GLU A 12 23.05 21.38 13.06
CA GLU A 12 22.40 22.53 13.72
C GLU A 12 22.82 23.87 13.11
N ILE A 13 23.92 23.93 12.38
CA ILE A 13 24.43 25.17 11.76
C ILE A 13 23.51 25.59 10.60
N GLN A 14 23.12 26.87 10.60
CA GLN A 14 22.37 27.47 9.51
C GLN A 14 23.35 28.08 8.51
N PRO A 15 23.35 27.65 7.23
CA PRO A 15 24.23 28.20 6.19
C PRO A 15 24.18 29.73 6.09
N GLU A 16 23.00 30.32 6.34
CA GLU A 16 22.79 31.77 6.23
C GLU A 16 23.41 32.57 7.40
N ALA A 17 23.72 31.90 8.51
CA ALA A 17 24.31 32.50 9.71
C ALA A 17 25.80 32.15 9.86
N ASP A 18 26.33 31.32 8.97
CA ASP A 18 27.71 30.86 8.97
C ASP A 18 28.66 31.94 8.39
N ALA A 19 29.88 31.98 8.91
CA ALA A 19 30.92 32.90 8.44
C ALA A 19 31.63 32.39 7.17
N LEU A 20 31.51 31.08 6.87
CA LEU A 20 32.09 30.47 5.69
C LEU A 20 31.24 30.73 4.44
N SER A 21 31.92 30.97 3.32
CA SER A 21 31.28 30.89 2.01
C SER A 21 30.85 29.45 1.67
N ASP A 22 29.93 29.29 0.72
CA ASP A 22 29.44 27.97 0.33
C ASP A 22 30.58 27.03 -0.13
N THR A 23 31.58 27.55 -0.85
CA THR A 23 32.74 26.78 -1.28
C THR A 23 33.61 26.35 -0.10
N GLU A 24 33.92 27.27 0.82
CA GLU A 24 34.74 26.96 2.01
C GLU A 24 34.06 25.95 2.92
N ARG A 25 32.72 26.02 3.02
CA ARG A 25 31.92 25.05 3.78
C ARG A 25 31.99 23.66 3.16
N GLN A 26 31.85 23.57 1.84
CA GLN A 26 31.97 22.31 1.11
C GLN A 26 33.37 21.68 1.25
N ASP A 27 34.42 22.49 1.14
CA ASP A 27 35.81 22.05 1.35
C ASP A 27 36.03 21.58 2.81
N PHE A 28 35.48 22.29 3.78
CA PHE A 28 35.54 21.90 5.19
C PHE A 28 34.85 20.56 5.44
N HIS A 29 33.64 20.34 4.91
CA HIS A 29 32.94 19.05 5.07
C HIS A 29 33.68 17.92 4.38
N GLN A 30 34.26 18.18 3.20
CA GLN A 30 35.05 17.20 2.48
C GLN A 30 36.26 16.77 3.31
N TRP A 31 37.03 17.73 3.82
CA TRP A 31 38.16 17.47 4.70
C TRP A 31 37.73 16.73 5.98
N ALA A 32 36.70 17.22 6.67
CA ALA A 32 36.25 16.66 7.93
C ALA A 32 35.82 15.19 7.76
N ILE A 33 35.03 14.87 6.73
CA ILE A 33 34.54 13.50 6.52
C ILE A 33 35.66 12.61 5.98
N HIS A 34 36.31 12.97 4.87
CA HIS A 34 37.19 12.05 4.13
C HIS A 34 38.63 12.03 4.63
N GLU A 35 39.14 13.15 5.15
CA GLU A 35 40.55 13.24 5.59
C GLU A 35 40.70 13.12 7.11
N HIS A 36 39.67 13.47 7.88
CA HIS A 36 39.71 13.40 9.34
C HIS A 36 38.95 12.19 9.89
N PHE A 37 37.62 12.14 9.80
CA PHE A 37 36.81 11.14 10.53
C PHE A 37 36.76 9.75 9.89
N LEU A 38 36.76 9.66 8.56
CA LEU A 38 36.75 8.37 7.86
C LEU A 38 38.01 7.53 8.16
N PRO A 39 39.25 8.04 8.02
CA PRO A 39 40.46 7.24 8.28
C PRO A 39 40.80 7.04 9.76
N GLU A 40 40.28 7.89 10.65
CA GLU A 40 40.55 7.83 12.09
C GLU A 40 39.95 6.56 12.73
N SER A 41 40.57 6.06 13.81
CA SER A 41 40.12 4.80 14.41
C SER A 41 38.75 4.92 15.11
N SER A 42 37.93 3.88 15.06
CA SER A 42 36.66 3.82 15.80
C SER A 42 36.83 4.01 17.32
N ALA A 43 37.97 3.56 17.88
CA ALA A 43 38.30 3.80 19.29
C ALA A 43 38.52 5.28 19.61
N SER A 44 38.97 6.07 18.63
CA SER A 44 39.13 7.53 18.71
C SER A 44 37.87 8.29 18.30
N GLY A 45 36.81 7.60 17.89
CA GLY A 45 35.56 8.18 17.40
C GLY A 45 35.49 8.41 15.88
N GLY A 46 36.40 7.81 15.10
CA GLY A 46 36.37 7.76 13.62
C GLY A 46 35.69 6.49 13.08
N CYS A 47 36.01 6.10 11.84
CA CYS A 47 35.36 4.99 11.13
C CYS A 47 36.30 3.86 10.64
N ASP A 48 37.58 3.85 11.04
CA ASP A 48 38.59 2.85 10.63
C ASP A 48 38.74 2.67 9.09
N GLY A 49 38.37 3.68 8.31
CA GLY A 49 38.30 3.63 6.84
C GLY A 49 37.07 2.90 6.27
N ASP A 50 36.13 2.48 7.11
CA ASP A 50 34.89 1.82 6.67
C ASP A 50 33.84 2.85 6.22
N LEU A 51 33.65 2.92 4.91
CA LEU A 51 32.70 3.83 4.27
C LEU A 51 31.23 3.47 4.55
N GLU A 52 30.91 2.18 4.75
CA GLU A 52 29.56 1.74 5.12
C GLU A 52 29.24 2.14 6.56
N ALA A 53 30.22 2.02 7.47
CA ALA A 53 30.09 2.49 8.85
C ALA A 53 29.89 4.01 8.91
N ALA A 54 30.70 4.78 8.16
CA ALA A 54 30.57 6.23 8.09
C ALA A 54 29.19 6.66 7.53
N CYS A 55 28.74 6.06 6.43
CA CYS A 55 27.39 6.31 5.90
C CYS A 55 26.30 5.95 6.91
N THR A 56 26.48 4.87 7.66
CA THR A 56 25.53 4.42 8.68
C THR A 56 25.41 5.42 9.82
N ILE A 57 26.53 5.99 10.29
CA ILE A 57 26.52 7.03 11.32
C ILE A 57 25.83 8.29 10.79
N LEU A 58 26.16 8.74 9.57
CA LEU A 58 25.58 9.93 8.95
C LEU A 58 24.06 9.81 8.78
N VAL A 59 23.58 8.69 8.25
CA VAL A 59 22.14 8.44 8.08
C VAL A 59 21.41 8.44 9.43
N ASN A 60 21.98 7.82 10.47
CA ASN A 60 21.38 7.86 11.80
C ASN A 60 21.35 9.29 12.36
N ALA A 61 22.43 10.06 12.22
CA ALA A 61 22.48 11.45 12.68
C ALA A 61 21.40 12.32 11.99
N LEU A 62 21.20 12.16 10.67
CA LEU A 62 20.13 12.83 9.94
C LEU A 62 18.74 12.43 10.46
N MET A 63 18.51 11.14 10.68
CA MET A 63 17.24 10.61 11.19
C MET A 63 16.93 11.16 12.59
N ASP A 64 17.92 11.18 13.49
CA ASP A 64 17.78 11.66 14.86
C ASP A 64 17.59 13.19 14.91
N PHE A 65 18.30 13.93 14.06
CA PHE A 65 18.15 15.39 13.94
C PHE A 65 16.72 15.78 13.58
N HIS A 66 16.15 15.14 12.55
CA HIS A 66 14.77 15.40 12.13
C HIS A 66 13.71 14.95 13.14
N GLN A 67 14.07 14.10 14.11
CA GLN A 67 13.19 13.67 15.19
C GLN A 67 13.18 14.62 16.38
N SER A 68 14.31 15.30 16.63
CA SER A 68 14.43 16.27 17.71
C SER A 68 13.34 17.35 17.59
N SER A 69 12.74 17.71 18.73
CA SER A 69 11.64 18.69 18.82
C SER A 69 12.02 20.11 18.37
N ARG A 70 13.30 20.36 18.08
CA ARG A 70 13.86 21.65 17.66
C ARG A 70 13.54 22.03 16.20
N SER A 71 12.90 21.14 15.42
CA SER A 71 12.46 21.43 14.05
C SER A 71 11.06 22.07 13.96
N TYR A 72 10.38 22.34 15.08
CA TYR A 72 8.97 22.75 15.14
C TYR A 72 8.70 24.26 15.17
N ASP A 73 9.71 25.11 14.98
CA ASP A 73 9.45 26.54 14.85
C ASP A 73 8.97 26.90 13.43
N ARG A 74 7.68 27.24 13.34
CA ARG A 74 6.95 28.00 12.29
C ARG A 74 6.54 27.29 10.99
N SER A 75 5.26 26.90 10.91
CA SER A 75 4.24 27.53 10.03
C SER A 75 2.96 26.68 10.03
N GLU A 76 1.89 27.18 10.64
CA GLU A 76 0.54 26.58 10.61
C GLU A 76 -0.22 26.80 9.29
N ASN A 77 0.42 27.34 8.25
CA ASN A 77 -0.24 27.60 6.97
C ASN A 77 0.69 27.32 5.78
N SER A 78 0.79 26.06 5.37
CA SER A 78 1.08 25.72 3.98
C SER A 78 0.78 24.24 3.73
N ASP A 79 -0.29 24.01 2.97
CA ASP A 79 -0.56 22.74 2.30
C ASP A 79 0.70 22.27 1.55
N PHE A 80 1.17 21.06 1.87
CA PHE A 80 2.12 20.24 1.10
C PHE A 80 3.56 20.73 0.85
N VAL A 81 4.02 21.83 1.43
CA VAL A 81 5.45 22.19 1.42
C VAL A 81 5.96 22.25 2.85
N PHE A 82 6.39 21.10 3.39
CA PHE A 82 7.18 21.03 4.62
C PHE A 82 8.60 21.57 4.34
N GLY A 83 8.70 22.88 4.12
CA GLY A 83 9.92 23.66 4.17
C GLY A 83 10.12 24.14 5.61
N GLY A 84 10.95 23.43 6.37
CA GLY A 84 11.24 23.77 7.77
C GLY A 84 12.51 23.05 8.19
N ARG A 85 13.64 23.76 8.07
CA ARG A 85 15.04 23.28 8.21
C ARG A 85 15.33 22.01 7.40
N THR A 86 15.78 22.19 6.16
CA THR A 86 16.22 21.10 5.27
C THR A 86 17.41 20.29 5.80
N GLY A 87 17.96 20.64 6.97
CA GLY A 87 19.30 20.24 7.37
C GLY A 87 20.33 20.96 6.50
N ASN A 88 21.60 20.80 6.82
CA ASN A 88 22.67 21.26 5.96
C ASN A 88 22.67 20.40 4.67
N ASP A 89 22.15 20.94 3.55
CA ASP A 89 22.06 20.24 2.25
C ASP A 89 23.44 19.77 1.76
N ASP A 90 24.53 20.40 2.23
CA ASP A 90 25.90 19.97 1.94
C ASP A 90 26.20 18.59 2.56
N ILE A 91 25.71 18.31 3.78
CA ILE A 91 25.87 16.98 4.43
C ILE A 91 25.11 15.88 3.66
N ILE A 92 23.94 16.20 3.12
CA ILE A 92 23.20 15.27 2.25
C ILE A 92 23.98 15.03 0.95
N SER A 93 24.62 16.07 0.41
CA SER A 93 25.46 15.95 -0.79
C SER A 93 26.69 15.06 -0.54
N ARG A 94 27.34 15.18 0.63
CA ARG A 94 28.42 14.27 1.04
C ARG A 94 27.94 12.83 1.17
N LEU A 95 26.74 12.61 1.70
CA LEU A 95 26.15 11.26 1.71
C LEU A 95 25.92 10.72 0.29
N GLN A 96 25.48 11.53 -0.66
CA GLN A 96 25.32 11.09 -2.05
C GLN A 96 26.66 10.65 -2.67
N GLU A 97 27.74 11.38 -2.40
CA GLU A 97 29.09 11.04 -2.88
C GLU A 97 29.57 9.72 -2.28
N MET A 98 29.49 9.56 -0.96
CA MET A 98 29.88 8.32 -0.28
C MET A 98 29.07 7.11 -0.76
N VAL A 99 27.77 7.28 -1.00
CA VAL A 99 26.91 6.22 -1.55
C VAL A 99 27.32 5.89 -2.99
N ALA A 100 27.66 6.88 -3.81
CA ALA A 100 28.16 6.62 -5.16
C ALA A 100 29.48 5.84 -5.16
N ASP A 101 30.39 6.15 -4.24
CA ASP A 101 31.65 5.42 -4.06
C ASP A 101 31.41 3.98 -3.61
N LEU A 102 30.46 3.74 -2.70
CA LEU A 102 30.04 2.39 -2.30
C LEU A 102 29.47 1.60 -3.50
N GLU A 103 28.63 2.21 -4.33
CA GLU A 103 28.09 1.57 -5.54
C GLU A 103 29.20 1.20 -6.53
N LEU A 104 30.20 2.07 -6.71
CA LEU A 104 31.37 1.82 -7.56
C LEU A 104 32.25 0.68 -7.03
N GLN A 105 32.52 0.65 -5.71
CA GLN A 105 33.28 -0.44 -5.07
C GLN A 105 32.56 -1.78 -5.22
N GLN A 106 31.24 -1.81 -5.08
CA GLN A 106 30.43 -3.02 -5.26
C GLN A 106 30.44 -3.52 -6.71
N ASP A 107 30.46 -2.63 -7.71
CA ASP A 107 30.55 -3.02 -9.12
C ASP A 107 31.94 -3.56 -9.52
N LEU A 108 33.00 -3.19 -8.79
CA LEU A 108 34.39 -3.63 -9.02
C LEU A 108 34.77 -4.90 -8.24
N SER A 109 34.13 -5.16 -7.10
CA SER A 109 34.56 -6.16 -6.10
C SER A 109 33.80 -7.49 -6.15
N VAL A 110 33.27 -7.91 -7.30
CA VAL A 110 32.63 -9.24 -7.45
C VAL A 110 33.61 -10.23 -8.10
N PRO A 111 34.36 -11.06 -7.34
CA PRO A 111 34.95 -12.28 -7.88
C PRO A 111 33.83 -13.25 -8.31
N LEU A 112 34.06 -13.99 -9.41
CA LEU A 112 33.22 -15.12 -9.81
C LEU A 112 33.08 -16.11 -8.63
N GLY A 113 31.91 -16.15 -7.99
CA GLY A 113 31.54 -17.22 -7.05
C GLY A 113 31.02 -16.82 -5.68
N HIS A 114 31.02 -15.53 -5.30
CA HIS A 114 30.42 -15.09 -4.04
C HIS A 114 29.15 -14.26 -4.26
N THR A 115 28.04 -14.73 -3.69
CA THR A 115 26.78 -14.00 -3.61
C THR A 115 26.90 -12.91 -2.54
N PRO A 116 26.84 -11.61 -2.87
CA PRO A 116 26.58 -10.61 -1.85
C PRO A 116 25.13 -10.82 -1.38
N SER A 117 24.98 -11.60 -0.31
CA SER A 117 23.70 -11.85 0.36
C SER A 117 23.22 -10.65 1.19
N GLN A 118 24.08 -9.65 1.35
CA GLN A 118 23.82 -8.44 2.10
C GLN A 118 23.39 -7.37 1.10
N GLY A 119 22.07 -7.17 0.94
CA GLY A 119 21.59 -6.05 0.12
C GLY A 119 21.92 -4.70 0.75
N HIS A 120 21.55 -3.60 0.09
CA HIS A 120 22.00 -2.25 0.40
C HIS A 120 21.90 -1.88 1.90
N PHE A 121 23.00 -1.39 2.48
CA PHE A 121 23.17 -1.12 3.92
C PHE A 121 22.04 -0.26 4.52
N LEU A 122 21.55 0.73 3.76
CA LEU A 122 20.43 1.60 4.15
C LEU A 122 19.18 0.83 4.61
N PHE A 123 18.79 -0.23 3.90
CA PHE A 123 17.62 -1.02 4.29
C PHE A 123 17.89 -1.79 5.60
N GLY A 124 19.14 -2.14 5.88
CA GLY A 124 19.57 -2.69 7.16
C GLY A 124 19.46 -1.69 8.30
N ILE A 125 19.78 -0.41 8.07
CA ILE A 125 19.55 0.67 9.05
C ILE A 125 18.05 0.84 9.31
N PHE A 126 17.27 0.98 8.25
CA PHE A 126 15.82 1.19 8.32
C PHE A 126 15.12 0.06 9.08
N ARG A 127 15.50 -1.20 8.80
CA ARG A 127 14.96 -2.37 9.49
C ARG A 127 15.28 -2.34 10.99
N ARG A 128 16.55 -2.09 11.36
CA ARG A 128 16.97 -2.05 12.77
C ARG A 128 16.23 -0.98 13.56
N ARG A 129 16.11 0.23 12.99
CA ARG A 129 15.37 1.33 13.61
C ARG A 129 13.88 1.03 13.76
N LEU A 130 13.23 0.48 12.73
CA LEU A 130 11.80 0.09 12.81
C LEU A 130 11.55 -1.02 13.82
N GLN A 131 12.47 -1.99 13.95
CA GLN A 131 12.40 -3.05 14.96
C GLN A 131 12.59 -2.53 16.38
N ALA A 132 13.33 -1.43 16.57
CA ALA A 132 13.52 -0.78 17.87
C ALA A 132 12.28 0.01 18.32
N LEU A 133 11.37 0.38 17.41
CA LEU A 133 10.11 1.03 17.76
C LEU A 133 9.18 0.03 18.46
N THR A 134 8.46 0.48 19.48
CA THR A 134 7.46 -0.33 20.18
C THR A 134 6.42 -0.87 19.20
N SER A 135 6.31 -2.19 19.11
CA SER A 135 5.25 -2.88 18.37
C SER A 135 3.95 -2.77 19.17
N GLY A 136 3.23 -1.67 18.99
CA GLY A 136 1.96 -1.42 19.68
C GLY A 136 1.00 -0.63 18.80
N TRP A 137 -0.28 -0.94 18.93
CA TRP A 137 -1.37 -0.29 18.20
C TRP A 137 -1.75 1.08 18.76
N SER A 138 -0.99 1.60 19.74
CA SER A 138 -1.23 2.94 20.26
C SER A 138 -1.05 3.98 19.15
N VAL A 139 -1.90 5.02 19.15
CA VAL A 139 -1.80 6.14 18.21
C VAL A 139 -0.41 6.77 18.26
N ALA A 140 0.20 6.90 19.44
CA ALA A 140 1.55 7.43 19.60
C ALA A 140 2.62 6.58 18.88
N ALA A 141 2.60 5.25 19.06
CA ALA A 141 3.53 4.34 18.39
C ALA A 141 3.33 4.35 16.86
N SER A 142 2.07 4.41 16.39
CA SER A 142 1.74 4.53 14.97
C SER A 142 2.29 5.83 14.37
N LEU A 143 2.05 6.97 15.02
CA LEU A 143 2.56 8.28 14.59
C LEU A 143 4.10 8.33 14.59
N GLN A 144 4.76 7.73 15.57
CA GLN A 144 6.22 7.64 15.60
C GLN A 144 6.75 6.83 14.42
N ARG A 145 6.12 5.68 14.12
CA ARG A 145 6.46 4.85 12.95
C ARG A 145 6.19 5.60 11.63
N GLN A 146 5.09 6.35 11.54
CA GLN A 146 4.77 7.24 10.41
C GLN A 146 5.90 8.26 10.19
N ARG A 147 6.35 8.92 11.25
CA ARG A 147 7.43 9.93 11.17
C ARG A 147 8.75 9.34 10.68
N GLU A 148 9.15 8.18 11.21
CA GLU A 148 10.35 7.45 10.79
C GLU A 148 10.31 7.12 9.29
N LEU A 149 9.20 6.59 8.80
CA LEU A 149 9.05 6.20 7.39
C LEU A 149 9.01 7.39 6.44
N LEU A 150 8.43 8.52 6.87
CA LEU A 150 8.51 9.77 6.11
C LEU A 150 9.96 10.23 5.95
N MET A 151 10.80 10.08 6.98
CA MET A 151 12.22 10.41 6.89
C MET A 151 12.97 9.43 6.01
N TYR A 152 12.69 8.12 6.08
CA TYR A 152 13.28 7.14 5.15
C TYR A 152 12.99 7.50 3.71
N LYS A 153 11.72 7.84 3.41
CA LYS A 153 11.31 8.28 2.09
C LYS A 153 12.08 9.53 1.66
N ARG A 154 12.25 10.53 2.54
CA ARG A 154 13.03 11.74 2.23
C ARG A 154 14.49 11.42 1.90
N ILE A 155 15.16 10.61 2.72
CA ILE A 155 16.54 10.20 2.49
C ILE A 155 16.65 9.45 1.15
N LEU A 156 15.79 8.44 0.92
CA LEU A 156 15.78 7.68 -0.33
C LEU A 156 15.62 8.58 -1.56
N LEU A 157 14.75 9.59 -1.50
CA LEU A 157 14.53 10.52 -2.62
C LEU A 157 15.69 11.49 -2.87
N ARG A 158 16.49 11.78 -1.84
CA ARG A 158 17.71 12.58 -1.96
C ARG A 158 18.87 11.75 -2.50
N LEU A 159 18.87 10.43 -2.32
CA LEU A 159 19.93 9.57 -2.84
C LEU A 159 19.73 9.22 -4.32
N PRO A 160 20.77 8.70 -4.99
CA PRO A 160 20.63 8.18 -6.35
C PRO A 160 19.57 7.08 -6.45
N SER A 161 18.82 7.06 -7.56
CA SER A 161 17.78 6.03 -7.79
C SER A 161 18.31 4.61 -7.93
N SER A 162 19.62 4.45 -8.11
CA SER A 162 20.32 3.17 -8.08
C SER A 162 20.24 2.49 -6.70
N VAL A 163 20.05 3.23 -5.61
CA VAL A 163 19.84 2.64 -4.27
C VAL A 163 18.63 1.71 -4.23
N LEU A 164 17.58 1.98 -5.02
CA LEU A 164 16.35 1.18 -5.02
C LEU A 164 16.44 -0.09 -5.88
N CYS A 165 17.19 -0.02 -6.98
CA CYS A 165 17.19 -1.06 -8.04
C CYS A 165 18.58 -1.69 -8.28
N GLY A 166 19.63 -1.14 -7.70
CA GLY A 166 21.04 -1.38 -8.05
C GLY A 166 21.56 -0.45 -9.16
N SER A 167 22.88 -0.35 -9.26
CA SER A 167 23.61 0.40 -10.29
C SER A 167 23.61 -0.29 -11.66
N SER A 168 23.54 -1.62 -11.70
CA SER A 168 23.52 -2.42 -12.93
C SER A 168 22.72 -3.72 -12.75
N PHE A 169 22.32 -4.39 -13.83
CA PHE A 169 21.82 -5.76 -13.79
C PHE A 169 22.75 -6.64 -14.63
N GLN A 170 23.81 -7.17 -14.00
CA GLN A 170 24.68 -8.15 -14.65
C GLN A 170 24.00 -9.53 -14.68
N ALA A 171 24.26 -10.30 -15.74
CA ALA A 171 23.52 -11.52 -16.07
C ALA A 171 23.63 -12.67 -15.05
N GLU A 172 24.60 -12.62 -14.12
CA GLU A 172 24.92 -13.73 -13.22
C GLU A 172 24.27 -13.61 -11.83
N GLN A 173 23.84 -12.42 -11.41
CA GLN A 173 23.07 -12.29 -10.17
C GLN A 173 21.58 -12.41 -10.46
N PRO A 174 20.79 -13.10 -9.60
CA PRO A 174 19.36 -13.08 -9.72
C PRO A 174 18.89 -11.64 -9.49
N ILE A 175 18.52 -10.97 -10.58
CA ILE A 175 17.95 -9.60 -10.67
C ILE A 175 16.92 -9.34 -9.55
N THR A 176 16.24 -10.40 -9.09
CA THR A 176 15.29 -10.38 -7.98
C THR A 176 15.87 -9.99 -6.63
N ALA A 177 17.16 -10.15 -6.36
CA ALA A 177 17.77 -9.87 -5.06
C ALA A 177 17.97 -8.36 -4.82
N ARG A 178 18.17 -7.56 -5.89
CA ARG A 178 18.50 -6.14 -5.78
C ARG A 178 17.29 -5.27 -5.40
N CYS A 179 16.13 -5.52 -6.02
CA CYS A 179 14.87 -4.84 -5.65
C CYS A 179 14.16 -5.47 -4.45
N GLU A 180 14.62 -6.62 -3.95
CA GLU A 180 13.91 -7.41 -2.92
C GLU A 180 13.73 -6.64 -1.62
N GLN A 181 14.76 -5.91 -1.21
CA GLN A 181 14.71 -5.12 0.03
C GLN A 181 13.75 -3.94 -0.09
N PHE A 182 13.72 -3.28 -1.24
CA PHE A 182 12.74 -2.23 -1.51
C PHE A 182 11.33 -2.79 -1.57
N PHE A 183 11.11 -3.94 -2.22
CA PHE A 183 9.80 -4.60 -2.24
C PHE A 183 9.35 -5.01 -0.85
N HIS A 184 10.26 -5.51 -0.01
CA HIS A 184 9.97 -5.81 1.37
C HIS A 184 9.54 -4.54 2.11
N LEU A 185 10.31 -3.44 2.00
CA LEU A 185 9.97 -2.17 2.64
C LEU A 185 8.60 -1.65 2.19
N VAL A 186 8.29 -1.73 0.89
CA VAL A 186 7.01 -1.30 0.34
C VAL A 186 5.86 -2.16 0.88
N ASN A 187 5.99 -3.49 0.79
CA ASN A 187 4.93 -4.42 1.19
C ASN A 187 4.73 -4.50 2.70
N SER A 188 5.76 -4.30 3.52
CA SER A 188 5.64 -4.41 4.98
C SER A 188 5.32 -3.07 5.65
N GLU A 189 5.88 -1.98 5.13
CA GLU A 189 5.80 -0.67 5.78
C GLU A 189 5.07 0.32 4.86
N MET A 190 5.67 0.72 3.72
CA MET A 190 5.19 1.90 2.97
C MET A 190 3.73 1.79 2.51
N ARG A 191 3.20 0.59 2.26
CA ARG A 191 1.79 0.38 1.89
C ARG A 191 0.82 0.97 2.92
N ASN A 192 1.19 0.98 4.20
CA ASN A 192 0.37 1.45 5.32
C ASN A 192 0.31 2.98 5.42
N PHE A 193 1.07 3.69 4.58
CA PHE A 193 1.20 5.15 4.57
C PHE A 193 0.73 5.73 3.22
N CYS A 194 0.14 4.90 2.37
CA CYS A 194 -0.46 5.28 1.09
C CYS A 194 -1.75 6.08 1.34
N SER A 195 -1.70 7.39 1.15
CA SER A 195 -2.85 8.29 1.37
C SER A 195 -3.94 8.22 0.28
N LEU A 196 -3.72 7.47 -0.81
CA LEU A 196 -4.54 7.49 -2.02
C LEU A 196 -5.01 6.08 -2.42
N GLY A 197 -5.72 5.36 -1.54
CA GLY A 197 -6.49 4.17 -1.93
C GLY A 197 -5.69 3.04 -2.57
N GLY A 198 -4.48 2.77 -2.06
CA GLY A 198 -3.62 1.70 -2.59
C GLY A 198 -2.62 2.15 -3.66
N ALA A 199 -2.09 3.38 -3.51
CA ALA A 199 -0.98 3.91 -4.30
C ALA A 199 0.04 4.67 -3.44
N LEU A 200 1.32 4.45 -3.73
CA LEU A 200 2.45 5.24 -3.24
C LEU A 200 2.42 6.65 -3.84
N THR A 201 3.14 7.57 -3.23
CA THR A 201 3.27 8.94 -3.73
C THR A 201 4.07 9.00 -5.05
N GLN A 202 3.82 10.07 -5.82
CA GLN A 202 4.40 10.25 -7.15
C GLN A 202 5.93 10.25 -7.14
N ASP A 203 6.54 10.93 -6.18
CA ASP A 203 7.99 11.10 -6.03
C ASP A 203 8.72 9.75 -5.93
N ILE A 204 8.34 8.88 -4.99
CA ILE A 204 8.98 7.57 -4.81
C ILE A 204 8.69 6.63 -5.97
N THR A 205 7.48 6.71 -6.54
CA THR A 205 7.10 5.92 -7.71
C THR A 205 7.99 6.30 -8.91
N ALA A 206 8.11 7.59 -9.22
CA ALA A 206 8.95 8.07 -10.31
C ALA A 206 10.43 7.75 -10.05
N HIS A 207 10.89 7.85 -8.81
CA HIS A 207 12.26 7.53 -8.42
C HIS A 207 12.60 6.06 -8.68
N PHE A 208 11.70 5.13 -8.34
CA PHE A 208 11.85 3.71 -8.65
C PHE A 208 11.94 3.45 -10.16
N PHE A 209 11.01 3.96 -10.97
CA PHE A 209 11.03 3.72 -12.41
C PHE A 209 12.24 4.38 -13.09
N ARG A 210 12.71 5.51 -12.58
CA ARG A 210 13.98 6.13 -13.01
C ARG A 210 15.16 5.21 -12.73
N GLY A 211 15.27 4.66 -11.52
CA GLY A 211 16.33 3.72 -11.14
C GLY A 211 16.30 2.45 -11.98
N LEU A 212 15.10 1.88 -12.14
CA LEU A 212 14.85 0.70 -12.96
C LEU A 212 15.36 0.89 -14.39
N LEU A 213 14.93 1.96 -15.07
CA LEU A 213 15.37 2.22 -16.44
C LEU A 213 16.88 2.43 -16.52
N ASN A 214 17.47 3.22 -15.61
CA ASN A 214 18.92 3.47 -15.65
C ASN A 214 19.73 2.18 -15.49
N ALA A 215 19.31 1.29 -14.58
CA ALA A 215 19.97 0.01 -14.37
C ALA A 215 19.78 -0.95 -15.56
N CYS A 216 18.57 -1.01 -16.13
CA CYS A 216 18.29 -1.85 -17.31
C CYS A 216 19.01 -1.39 -18.58
N LEU A 217 19.17 -0.08 -18.78
CA LEU A 217 19.86 0.46 -19.96
C LEU A 217 21.35 0.09 -20.01
N ARG A 218 21.94 -0.30 -18.87
CA ARG A 218 23.32 -0.82 -18.78
C ARG A 218 23.42 -2.33 -19.08
N SER A 219 22.29 -3.01 -19.29
CA SER A 219 22.25 -4.45 -19.59
C SER A 219 22.39 -4.74 -21.08
N ARG A 220 22.66 -6.01 -21.43
CA ARG A 220 22.81 -6.44 -22.84
C ARG A 220 21.51 -6.32 -23.65
N ASP A 221 20.37 -6.58 -23.01
CA ASP A 221 19.04 -6.42 -23.61
C ASP A 221 18.14 -5.62 -22.64
N PRO A 222 18.12 -4.28 -22.78
CA PRO A 222 17.34 -3.42 -21.90
C PRO A 222 15.85 -3.70 -21.94
N SER A 223 15.29 -4.09 -23.09
CA SER A 223 13.83 -4.30 -23.24
C SER A 223 13.40 -5.55 -22.48
N LEU A 224 14.11 -6.67 -22.69
CA LEU A 224 13.83 -7.91 -21.99
C LEU A 224 14.04 -7.75 -20.47
N MET A 225 15.06 -6.99 -20.06
CA MET A 225 15.33 -6.76 -18.64
C MET A 225 14.19 -5.97 -17.96
N VAL A 226 13.71 -4.90 -18.59
CA VAL A 226 12.57 -4.13 -18.07
C VAL A 226 11.32 -5.02 -17.98
N ASP A 227 11.02 -5.78 -19.02
CA ASP A 227 9.87 -6.69 -19.04
C ASP A 227 9.96 -7.75 -17.94
N PHE A 228 11.15 -8.34 -17.75
CA PHE A 228 11.39 -9.33 -16.71
C PHE A 228 11.17 -8.75 -15.30
N ILE A 229 11.72 -7.56 -15.01
CA ILE A 229 11.59 -6.95 -13.68
C ILE A 229 10.15 -6.53 -13.41
N LEU A 230 9.48 -5.91 -14.38
CA LEU A 230 8.09 -5.49 -14.21
C LEU A 230 7.16 -6.70 -14.05
N ALA A 231 7.39 -7.81 -14.77
CA ALA A 231 6.66 -9.06 -14.54
C ALA A 231 6.89 -9.60 -13.11
N LYS A 232 8.10 -9.47 -12.56
CA LYS A 232 8.38 -9.80 -11.15
C LYS A 232 7.70 -8.82 -10.19
N CYS A 233 7.59 -7.53 -10.51
CA CYS A 233 6.84 -6.56 -9.70
C CYS A 233 5.37 -6.97 -9.59
N GLN A 234 4.73 -7.45 -10.66
CA GLN A 234 3.34 -7.92 -10.62
C GLN A 234 3.14 -9.00 -9.55
N MET A 235 4.12 -9.89 -9.40
CA MET A 235 4.07 -10.98 -8.44
C MET A 235 4.51 -10.57 -7.04
N LYS A 236 5.63 -9.85 -6.93
CA LYS A 236 6.30 -9.55 -5.65
C LYS A 236 5.81 -8.26 -4.99
N CYS A 237 5.52 -7.21 -5.75
CA CYS A 237 5.21 -5.88 -5.24
C CYS A 237 4.25 -5.11 -6.19
N PRO A 238 3.01 -5.62 -6.38
CA PRO A 238 2.04 -5.05 -7.33
C PRO A 238 1.68 -3.59 -7.06
N LEU A 239 1.82 -3.14 -5.80
CA LEU A 239 1.58 -1.76 -5.38
C LEU A 239 2.42 -0.72 -6.17
N ILE A 240 3.63 -1.07 -6.60
CA ILE A 240 4.45 -0.16 -7.42
C ILE A 240 3.77 0.11 -8.77
N LEU A 241 3.12 -0.90 -9.36
CA LEU A 241 2.47 -0.79 -10.65
C LEU A 241 1.11 -0.08 -10.54
N THR A 242 0.33 -0.32 -9.48
CA THR A 242 -0.89 0.46 -9.22
C THR A 242 -0.55 1.94 -9.04
N SER A 243 0.52 2.23 -8.28
CA SER A 243 1.02 3.61 -8.11
C SER A 243 1.41 4.25 -9.42
N ALA A 244 2.12 3.52 -10.29
CA ALA A 244 2.52 4.05 -11.59
C ALA A 244 1.35 4.23 -12.56
N LEU A 245 0.27 3.45 -12.45
CA LEU A 245 -0.97 3.70 -13.18
C LEU A 245 -1.65 5.00 -12.72
N LEU A 246 -1.70 5.27 -11.41
CA LEU A 246 -2.24 6.52 -10.89
C LEU A 246 -1.47 7.73 -11.43
N TRP A 247 -0.13 7.67 -11.39
CA TRP A 247 0.78 8.75 -11.80
C TRP A 247 1.19 8.71 -13.27
N TRP A 248 0.57 7.84 -14.08
CA TRP A 248 0.96 7.61 -15.47
C TRP A 248 1.04 8.89 -16.32
N PRO A 249 0.09 9.85 -16.26
CA PRO A 249 0.15 11.06 -17.07
C PRO A 249 1.44 11.88 -16.88
N SER A 250 2.01 11.86 -15.67
CA SER A 250 3.27 12.54 -15.38
C SER A 250 4.50 11.65 -15.61
N LEU A 251 4.35 10.34 -15.44
CA LEU A 251 5.43 9.37 -15.54
C LEU A 251 5.78 9.03 -17.00
N GLU A 252 4.77 8.78 -17.83
CA GLU A 252 4.90 8.36 -19.24
C GLU A 252 5.85 9.25 -20.07
N PRO A 253 5.71 10.60 -20.11
CA PRO A 253 6.59 11.44 -20.92
C PRO A 253 8.06 11.35 -20.47
N VAL A 254 8.31 11.17 -19.17
CA VAL A 254 9.67 11.04 -18.61
C VAL A 254 10.28 9.70 -19.03
N LEU A 255 9.52 8.60 -18.93
CA LEU A 255 9.98 7.27 -19.34
C LEU A 255 10.23 7.19 -20.85
N LEU A 256 9.29 7.70 -21.66
CA LEU A 256 9.40 7.75 -23.11
C LEU A 256 10.63 8.55 -23.56
N CYS A 257 10.84 9.74 -22.99
CA CYS A 257 11.98 10.59 -23.35
C CYS A 257 13.30 9.88 -23.03
N ARG A 258 13.42 9.26 -21.84
CA ARG A 258 14.61 8.50 -21.44
C ARG A 258 14.86 7.29 -22.33
N TRP A 259 13.81 6.54 -22.64
CA TRP A 259 13.90 5.35 -23.48
C TRP A 259 14.36 5.71 -24.89
N ARG A 260 13.69 6.67 -25.56
CA ARG A 260 14.03 7.10 -26.92
C ARG A 260 15.46 7.65 -27.07
N ARG A 261 16.02 8.23 -26.01
CA ARG A 261 17.42 8.71 -26.01
C ARG A 261 18.44 7.58 -26.10
N HIS A 262 18.13 6.39 -25.58
CA HIS A 262 19.09 5.27 -25.50
C HIS A 262 18.71 4.09 -26.38
N CYS A 263 17.43 3.93 -26.70
CA CYS A 263 16.89 2.83 -27.49
C CYS A 263 16.02 3.40 -28.61
N GLN A 264 16.21 2.90 -29.83
CA GLN A 264 15.35 3.25 -30.98
C GLN A 264 14.12 2.34 -31.10
N SER A 265 13.96 1.37 -30.19
CA SER A 265 12.84 0.44 -30.15
C SER A 265 11.61 1.06 -29.49
N PRO A 266 10.40 0.49 -29.72
CA PRO A 266 9.23 0.83 -28.91
C PRO A 266 9.48 0.55 -27.42
N LEU A 267 8.58 1.07 -26.57
CA LEU A 267 8.62 0.79 -25.13
C LEU A 267 8.56 -0.73 -24.88
N PRO A 268 9.17 -1.22 -23.79
CA PRO A 268 9.02 -2.60 -23.32
C PRO A 268 7.55 -3.02 -23.15
N ARG A 269 7.27 -4.31 -23.36
CA ARG A 269 5.91 -4.87 -23.40
C ARG A 269 5.13 -4.60 -22.12
N GLU A 270 5.75 -4.72 -20.94
CA GLU A 270 5.06 -4.50 -19.67
C GLU A 270 4.68 -3.03 -19.45
N LEU A 271 5.49 -2.08 -19.96
CA LEU A 271 5.13 -0.66 -19.95
C LEU A 271 4.01 -0.35 -20.95
N GLN A 272 4.00 -1.01 -22.11
CA GLN A 272 2.89 -0.90 -23.06
C GLN A 272 1.57 -1.42 -22.49
N LYS A 273 1.58 -2.48 -21.67
CA LYS A 273 0.36 -2.96 -20.99
C LYS A 273 -0.22 -1.91 -20.05
N MET A 274 0.63 -1.20 -19.32
CA MET A 274 0.20 -0.11 -18.43
C MET A 274 -0.41 1.05 -19.22
N GLN A 275 0.24 1.42 -20.33
CA GLN A 275 -0.30 2.40 -21.28
C GLN A 275 -1.67 1.97 -21.80
N GLY A 276 -1.81 0.71 -22.22
CA GLY A 276 -3.07 0.13 -22.70
C GLY A 276 -4.17 0.16 -21.64
N GLY A 277 -3.87 -0.18 -20.38
CA GLY A 277 -4.83 -0.11 -19.28
C GLY A 277 -5.32 1.32 -19.01
N ARG A 278 -4.42 2.32 -19.10
CA ARG A 278 -4.79 3.74 -18.98
C ARG A 278 -5.61 4.25 -20.15
N GLN A 279 -5.27 3.84 -21.37
CA GLN A 279 -6.04 4.18 -22.56
C GLN A 279 -7.45 3.60 -22.46
N PHE A 280 -7.58 2.32 -22.09
CA PHE A 280 -8.87 1.67 -21.82
C PHE A 280 -9.70 2.44 -20.79
N ALA A 281 -9.10 2.84 -19.67
CA ALA A 281 -9.80 3.60 -18.64
C ALA A 281 -10.31 4.96 -19.14
N SER A 282 -9.53 5.64 -19.97
CA SER A 282 -9.92 6.90 -20.63
C SER A 282 -11.06 6.68 -21.63
N ASP A 283 -10.94 5.68 -22.49
CA ASP A 283 -11.95 5.35 -23.51
C ASP A 283 -13.26 4.91 -22.88
N PHE A 284 -13.21 4.17 -21.76
CA PHE A 284 -14.40 3.74 -21.03
C PHE A 284 -15.24 4.92 -20.52
N LEU A 285 -14.57 6.00 -20.08
CA LEU A 285 -15.21 7.22 -19.57
C LEU A 285 -15.70 8.15 -20.69
N SER A 286 -15.20 7.97 -21.92
CA SER A 286 -15.69 8.64 -23.12
C SER A 286 -17.11 8.14 -23.48
N PRO A 287 -17.97 8.95 -24.13
CA PRO A 287 -19.27 8.51 -24.61
C PRO A 287 -19.20 7.41 -25.69
N GLU A 288 -18.03 7.17 -26.30
CA GLU A 288 -17.84 6.17 -27.35
C GLU A 288 -17.92 4.71 -26.85
N ALA A 289 -18.01 3.77 -27.80
CA ALA A 289 -18.19 2.35 -27.54
C ALA A 289 -17.05 1.78 -26.69
N ALA A 290 -17.40 0.99 -25.66
CA ALA A 290 -16.42 0.37 -24.78
C ALA A 290 -15.60 -0.69 -25.54
N SER A 291 -14.29 -0.49 -25.59
CA SER A 291 -13.35 -1.54 -26.01
C SER A 291 -13.25 -2.62 -24.90
N PRO A 292 -12.91 -3.88 -25.26
CA PRO A 292 -12.62 -4.89 -24.25
C PRO A 292 -11.35 -4.51 -23.50
N ALA A 293 -11.35 -4.73 -22.18
CA ALA A 293 -10.19 -4.45 -21.34
C ALA A 293 -8.96 -5.26 -21.78
N PRO A 294 -7.76 -4.63 -21.81
CA PRO A 294 -6.52 -5.35 -22.06
C PRO A 294 -6.13 -6.22 -20.85
N ASN A 295 -5.33 -7.25 -21.12
CA ASN A 295 -4.74 -8.09 -20.07
C ASN A 295 -3.49 -7.44 -19.45
N PRO A 296 -3.24 -7.63 -18.15
CA PRO A 296 -4.06 -8.37 -17.17
C PRO A 296 -5.22 -7.54 -16.60
N ASP A 297 -6.33 -8.22 -16.24
CA ASP A 297 -7.56 -7.59 -15.77
C ASP A 297 -7.39 -6.67 -14.56
N TRP A 298 -6.51 -7.02 -13.63
CA TRP A 298 -6.28 -6.22 -12.42
C TRP A 298 -5.62 -4.85 -12.71
N LEU A 299 -4.74 -4.75 -13.73
CA LEU A 299 -4.13 -3.48 -14.13
C LEU A 299 -5.19 -2.58 -14.78
N SER A 300 -6.04 -3.16 -15.63
CA SER A 300 -7.16 -2.46 -16.26
C SER A 300 -8.18 -1.99 -15.22
N ALA A 301 -8.50 -2.82 -14.22
CA ALA A 301 -9.36 -2.46 -13.10
C ALA A 301 -8.77 -1.32 -12.25
N ALA A 302 -7.48 -1.39 -11.90
CA ALA A 302 -6.80 -0.33 -11.15
C ALA A 302 -6.80 1.00 -11.94
N ALA A 303 -6.46 0.95 -13.23
CA ALA A 303 -6.48 2.13 -14.11
C ALA A 303 -7.88 2.75 -14.18
N LEU A 304 -8.91 1.92 -14.34
CA LEU A 304 -10.31 2.35 -14.39
C LEU A 304 -10.77 2.96 -13.07
N HIS A 305 -10.42 2.34 -11.94
CA HIS A 305 -10.71 2.87 -10.60
C HIS A 305 -10.16 4.29 -10.44
N PHE A 306 -8.87 4.51 -10.73
CA PHE A 306 -8.25 5.83 -10.61
C PHE A 306 -8.87 6.85 -11.58
N ALA A 307 -9.24 6.43 -12.78
CA ALA A 307 -9.88 7.31 -13.75
C ALA A 307 -11.30 7.71 -13.28
N ILE A 308 -12.09 6.78 -12.74
CA ILE A 308 -13.43 7.06 -12.18
C ILE A 308 -13.34 8.07 -11.03
N GLN A 309 -12.35 7.94 -10.14
CA GLN A 309 -12.17 8.87 -9.03
C GLN A 309 -11.95 10.31 -9.49
N GLN A 310 -11.29 10.50 -10.64
CA GLN A 310 -10.98 11.82 -11.20
C GLN A 310 -12.16 12.50 -11.92
N VAL A 311 -13.23 11.77 -12.26
CA VAL A 311 -14.40 12.30 -13.01
C VAL A 311 -15.53 12.76 -12.07
N ARG A 312 -16.31 13.77 -12.46
CA ARG A 312 -17.48 14.27 -11.70
C ARG A 312 -18.67 13.30 -11.71
N ASP A 313 -19.45 13.28 -10.62
CA ASP A 313 -20.43 12.24 -10.27
C ASP A 313 -21.51 11.93 -11.32
N GLU A 314 -22.08 12.96 -11.95
CA GLU A 314 -23.19 12.81 -12.91
C GLU A 314 -22.82 11.96 -14.15
N ASN A 315 -21.53 11.95 -14.52
CA ASN A 315 -21.06 11.16 -15.64
C ASN A 315 -20.78 9.70 -15.24
N VAL A 316 -20.36 9.47 -13.99
CA VAL A 316 -19.90 8.16 -13.53
C VAL A 316 -21.04 7.14 -13.58
N ARG A 317 -22.23 7.46 -13.05
CA ARG A 317 -23.34 6.49 -13.01
C ARG A 317 -23.81 6.02 -14.39
N LYS A 318 -23.76 6.91 -15.40
CA LYS A 318 -24.08 6.55 -16.79
C LYS A 318 -23.02 5.63 -17.38
N GLN A 319 -21.74 5.91 -17.14
CA GLN A 319 -20.65 5.09 -17.67
C GLN A 319 -20.56 3.73 -16.98
N LEU A 320 -20.89 3.62 -15.68
CA LEU A 320 -20.90 2.33 -14.97
C LEU A 320 -21.90 1.32 -15.56
N LYS A 321 -22.93 1.75 -16.30
CA LYS A 321 -23.81 0.82 -17.04
C LYS A 321 -23.06 -0.01 -18.09
N LYS A 322 -21.91 0.46 -18.58
CA LYS A 322 -21.05 -0.25 -19.53
C LYS A 322 -20.31 -1.44 -18.90
N LEU A 323 -20.30 -1.55 -17.56
CA LEU A 323 -19.67 -2.67 -16.85
C LEU A 323 -20.30 -4.03 -17.17
N ASP A 324 -21.58 -4.04 -17.55
CA ASP A 324 -22.30 -5.26 -17.96
C ASP A 324 -21.60 -6.00 -19.12
N CYS A 325 -20.84 -5.28 -19.96
CA CYS A 325 -20.12 -5.84 -21.11
C CYS A 325 -18.68 -6.31 -20.79
N GLN A 326 -18.18 -6.11 -19.57
CA GLN A 326 -16.78 -6.39 -19.21
C GLN A 326 -16.60 -7.80 -18.64
N ARG A 327 -15.34 -8.24 -18.53
CA ARG A 327 -14.98 -9.56 -17.98
C ARG A 327 -15.21 -9.63 -16.47
N GLU A 328 -15.52 -10.82 -15.97
CA GLU A 328 -15.87 -11.06 -14.56
C GLU A 328 -14.70 -10.74 -13.62
N GLU A 329 -13.49 -11.19 -13.96
CA GLU A 329 -12.28 -10.93 -13.17
C GLU A 329 -12.03 -9.41 -13.00
N LEU A 330 -12.21 -8.63 -14.07
CA LEU A 330 -12.07 -7.17 -14.01
C LEU A 330 -13.04 -6.55 -13.01
N LEU A 331 -14.30 -7.01 -12.96
CA LEU A 331 -15.30 -6.48 -12.03
C LEU A 331 -14.94 -6.79 -10.58
N VAL A 332 -14.43 -7.99 -10.29
CA VAL A 332 -13.97 -8.37 -8.94
C VAL A 332 -12.79 -7.51 -8.51
N PHE A 333 -11.78 -7.31 -9.38
CA PHE A 333 -10.67 -6.40 -9.09
C PHE A 333 -11.14 -4.95 -8.92
N LEU A 334 -12.04 -4.48 -9.77
CA LEU A 334 -12.57 -3.11 -9.70
C LEU A 334 -13.34 -2.88 -8.40
N PHE A 335 -14.11 -3.89 -7.96
CA PHE A 335 -14.81 -3.83 -6.69
C PHE A 335 -13.84 -3.76 -5.52
N PHE A 336 -12.78 -4.58 -5.51
CA PHE A 336 -11.71 -4.49 -4.51
C PHE A 336 -11.08 -3.10 -4.43
N PHE A 337 -10.65 -2.53 -5.55
CA PHE A 337 -10.07 -1.17 -5.56
C PHE A 337 -11.08 -0.12 -5.09
N SER A 338 -12.35 -0.29 -5.43
CA SER A 338 -13.42 0.62 -4.99
C SER A 338 -13.65 0.54 -3.48
N LEU A 339 -13.61 -0.66 -2.87
CA LEU A 339 -13.65 -0.84 -1.41
C LEU A 339 -12.47 -0.13 -0.73
N MET A 340 -11.25 -0.26 -1.29
CA MET A 340 -10.08 0.46 -0.78
C MET A 340 -10.25 1.98 -0.89
N GLY A 341 -10.85 2.46 -1.99
CA GLY A 341 -11.20 3.86 -2.19
C GLY A 341 -12.24 4.38 -1.19
N LEU A 342 -13.29 3.60 -0.94
CA LEU A 342 -14.32 3.90 0.07
C LEU A 342 -13.69 4.04 1.45
N LEU A 343 -12.92 3.05 1.90
CA LEU A 343 -12.23 3.10 3.19
C LEU A 343 -11.27 4.28 3.29
N SER A 344 -10.55 4.60 2.20
CA SER A 344 -9.66 5.77 2.17
C SER A 344 -10.40 7.09 2.35
N SER A 345 -11.59 7.23 1.74
CA SER A 345 -12.41 8.45 1.88
C SER A 345 -12.94 8.64 3.31
N HIS A 346 -13.14 7.57 4.07
CA HIS A 346 -13.52 7.65 5.48
C HIS A 346 -12.33 7.95 6.41
N LEU A 347 -11.13 7.47 6.08
CA LEU A 347 -9.93 7.68 6.90
C LEU A 347 -9.25 9.03 6.68
N THR A 348 -9.41 9.61 5.49
CA THR A 348 -8.64 10.79 5.08
C THR A 348 -9.55 12.01 4.99
N SER A 349 -9.55 12.85 6.02
CA SER A 349 -10.37 14.08 6.06
C SER A 349 -10.10 15.06 4.89
N ASN A 350 -8.96 14.93 4.20
CA ASN A 350 -8.52 15.78 3.09
C ASN A 350 -8.54 15.07 1.73
N SER A 351 -9.12 13.88 1.59
CA SER A 351 -9.14 13.22 0.28
C SER A 351 -10.04 13.95 -0.70
N ALA A 352 -9.59 14.09 -1.95
CA ALA A 352 -10.36 14.71 -3.04
C ALA A 352 -11.66 13.96 -3.41
N THR A 353 -11.92 12.80 -2.80
CA THR A 353 -13.07 11.94 -3.10
C THR A 353 -14.07 11.99 -1.95
N ASP A 354 -15.28 12.43 -2.27
CA ASP A 354 -16.43 12.42 -1.36
C ASP A 354 -16.76 10.97 -0.93
N PRO A 355 -16.87 10.67 0.38
CA PRO A 355 -17.32 9.36 0.87
C PRO A 355 -18.62 8.88 0.22
N LEU A 356 -19.57 9.78 -0.04
CA LEU A 356 -20.85 9.43 -0.68
C LEU A 356 -20.63 8.96 -2.12
N LYS A 357 -19.76 9.64 -2.87
CA LYS A 357 -19.37 9.23 -4.22
C LYS A 357 -18.72 7.85 -4.20
N ALA A 358 -17.77 7.62 -3.31
CA ALA A 358 -17.07 6.34 -3.20
C ALA A 358 -18.03 5.21 -2.86
N PHE A 359 -19.00 5.47 -1.97
CA PHE A 359 -20.06 4.54 -1.62
C PHE A 359 -20.95 4.19 -2.82
N HIS A 360 -21.41 5.19 -3.57
CA HIS A 360 -22.24 4.98 -4.75
C HIS A 360 -21.52 4.21 -5.86
N ILE A 361 -20.21 4.40 -6.03
CA ILE A 361 -19.40 3.63 -6.98
C ILE A 361 -19.34 2.15 -6.53
N CYS A 362 -19.05 1.89 -5.25
CA CYS A 362 -19.02 0.54 -4.71
C CYS A 362 -20.36 -0.18 -4.87
N ALA A 363 -21.46 0.50 -4.53
CA ALA A 363 -22.81 -0.01 -4.66
C ALA A 363 -23.16 -0.36 -6.11
N ALA A 364 -22.86 0.53 -7.07
CA ALA A 364 -23.15 0.29 -8.48
C ALA A 364 -22.36 -0.90 -9.07
N ILE A 365 -21.10 -1.10 -8.63
CA ILE A 365 -20.30 -2.26 -9.05
C ILE A 365 -20.86 -3.54 -8.41
N LEU A 366 -21.24 -3.50 -7.13
CA LEU A 366 -21.85 -4.61 -6.42
C LEU A 366 -23.18 -5.03 -7.06
N GLU A 367 -24.05 -4.08 -7.43
CA GLU A 367 -25.29 -4.36 -8.17
C GLU A 367 -25.01 -5.08 -9.50
N CYS A 368 -23.96 -4.70 -10.22
CA CYS A 368 -23.56 -5.37 -11.47
C CYS A 368 -23.08 -6.81 -11.20
N LEU A 369 -22.28 -7.02 -10.16
CA LEU A 369 -21.80 -8.35 -9.75
C LEU A 369 -22.98 -9.27 -9.36
N GLU A 370 -23.90 -8.77 -8.52
CA GLU A 370 -25.11 -9.48 -8.09
C GLU A 370 -26.02 -9.84 -9.26
N LYS A 371 -26.30 -8.87 -10.15
CA LYS A 371 -27.12 -9.08 -11.35
C LYS A 371 -26.54 -10.17 -12.26
N ARG A 372 -25.21 -10.24 -12.35
CA ARG A 372 -24.47 -11.23 -13.15
C ARG A 372 -24.18 -12.53 -12.40
N LYS A 373 -24.53 -12.63 -11.11
CA LYS A 373 -24.27 -13.79 -10.25
C LYS A 373 -22.77 -14.14 -10.16
N ILE A 374 -21.91 -13.12 -10.14
CA ILE A 374 -20.47 -13.28 -9.98
C ILE A 374 -20.15 -13.24 -8.49
N SER A 375 -19.48 -14.28 -7.98
CA SER A 375 -19.13 -14.34 -6.57
C SER A 375 -18.03 -13.31 -6.26
N TRP A 376 -18.28 -12.49 -5.25
CA TRP A 376 -17.38 -11.44 -4.77
C TRP A 376 -16.92 -11.66 -3.33
N LEU A 377 -17.48 -12.66 -2.64
CA LEU A 377 -17.24 -12.96 -1.23
C LEU A 377 -15.77 -13.27 -0.90
N ALA A 378 -15.03 -13.85 -1.87
CA ALA A 378 -13.61 -14.15 -1.72
C ALA A 378 -12.75 -12.91 -1.36
N LEU A 379 -13.22 -11.70 -1.70
CA LEU A 379 -12.54 -10.45 -1.34
C LEU A 379 -12.55 -10.16 0.16
N PHE A 380 -13.47 -10.76 0.92
CA PHE A 380 -13.58 -10.60 2.36
C PHE A 380 -12.89 -11.73 3.13
N GLN A 381 -12.44 -12.78 2.43
CA GLN A 381 -11.72 -13.93 2.99
C GLN A 381 -10.29 -14.04 2.45
N LEU A 382 -9.67 -12.92 2.08
CA LEU A 382 -8.34 -12.92 1.47
C LEU A 382 -7.31 -13.52 2.43
N THR A 383 -6.74 -14.67 2.07
CA THR A 383 -5.58 -15.25 2.76
C THR A 383 -4.33 -15.25 1.88
N GLU A 384 -3.14 -15.26 2.50
CA GLU A 384 -1.88 -15.39 1.74
C GLU A 384 -1.70 -16.79 1.11
N SER A 385 -2.44 -17.78 1.61
CA SER A 385 -2.47 -19.17 1.17
C SER A 385 -3.28 -19.40 -0.11
N ASP A 386 -4.17 -18.47 -0.48
CA ASP A 386 -5.03 -18.61 -1.65
C ASP A 386 -4.30 -18.35 -2.99
N LEU A 387 -5.02 -18.67 -4.07
CA LEU A 387 -4.67 -18.40 -5.48
C LEU A 387 -4.07 -17.01 -5.70
N MET A 388 -3.40 -16.81 -6.85
CA MET A 388 -2.69 -15.57 -7.22
C MET A 388 -3.46 -14.26 -6.91
N LEU A 389 -4.80 -14.29 -6.96
CA LEU A 389 -5.69 -13.20 -6.57
C LEU A 389 -5.49 -12.73 -5.13
N GLY A 390 -5.56 -13.63 -4.13
CA GLY A 390 -5.44 -13.30 -2.71
C GLY A 390 -4.12 -12.63 -2.38
N ARG A 391 -3.02 -13.25 -2.86
CA ARG A 391 -1.67 -12.72 -2.70
C ARG A 391 -1.47 -11.35 -3.37
N LEU A 392 -2.03 -11.14 -4.56
CA LEU A 392 -1.91 -9.86 -5.26
C LEU A 392 -2.64 -8.76 -4.50
N LEU A 393 -3.89 -9.01 -4.14
CA LEU A 393 -4.74 -8.02 -3.47
C LEU A 393 -4.22 -7.64 -2.08
N LEU A 394 -3.78 -8.61 -1.27
CA LEU A 394 -3.19 -8.35 0.05
C LEU A 394 -1.88 -7.56 -0.02
N ARG A 395 -1.13 -7.66 -1.12
CA ARG A 395 0.10 -6.87 -1.32
C ARG A 395 -0.18 -5.44 -1.76
N VAL A 396 -1.39 -5.13 -2.20
CA VAL A 396 -1.82 -3.77 -2.57
C VAL A 396 -2.60 -3.10 -1.44
N ALA A 397 -3.41 -3.86 -0.69
CA ALA A 397 -4.19 -3.32 0.42
C ALA A 397 -3.29 -2.90 1.59
N PRO A 398 -3.45 -1.67 2.10
CA PRO A 398 -2.90 -1.31 3.39
C PRO A 398 -3.53 -2.15 4.52
N ASP A 399 -2.77 -2.42 5.58
CA ASP A 399 -3.21 -3.26 6.70
C ASP A 399 -4.42 -2.65 7.43
N GLN A 400 -4.43 -1.32 7.58
CA GLN A 400 -5.56 -0.60 8.17
C GLN A 400 -6.84 -0.76 7.34
N HIS A 401 -6.75 -0.76 6.01
CA HIS A 401 -7.91 -0.94 5.13
C HIS A 401 -8.41 -2.39 5.17
N THR A 402 -7.50 -3.37 5.12
CA THR A 402 -7.85 -4.79 5.28
C THR A 402 -8.59 -5.02 6.60
N ARG A 403 -8.12 -4.37 7.67
CA ARG A 403 -8.75 -4.43 8.99
C ARG A 403 -10.13 -3.78 9.04
N LEU A 404 -10.39 -2.78 8.21
CA LEU A 404 -11.68 -2.07 8.11
C LEU A 404 -12.63 -2.66 7.05
N LEU A 405 -12.26 -3.74 6.36
CA LEU A 405 -13.17 -4.45 5.45
C LEU A 405 -14.53 -4.80 6.06
N PRO A 406 -14.64 -5.22 7.34
CA PRO A 406 -15.93 -5.44 7.99
C PRO A 406 -16.87 -4.23 7.96
N PHE A 407 -16.31 -3.03 8.14
CA PHE A 407 -17.06 -1.78 8.06
C PHE A 407 -17.59 -1.59 6.63
N ALA A 408 -16.74 -1.73 5.61
CA ALA A 408 -17.16 -1.59 4.22
C ALA A 408 -18.21 -2.64 3.80
N PHE A 409 -18.07 -3.89 4.26
CA PHE A 409 -19.03 -4.97 4.03
C PHE A 409 -20.42 -4.58 4.53
N TYR A 410 -20.52 -4.16 5.80
CA TYR A 410 -21.81 -3.85 6.41
C TYR A 410 -22.39 -2.50 5.97
N SER A 411 -21.56 -1.55 5.51
CA SER A 411 -22.06 -0.33 4.89
C SER A 411 -22.86 -0.61 3.62
N LEU A 412 -22.53 -1.67 2.88
CA LEU A 412 -23.19 -2.05 1.62
C LEU A 412 -24.43 -2.94 1.80
N LEU A 413 -24.89 -3.17 3.05
CA LEU A 413 -26.03 -4.07 3.37
C LEU A 413 -27.27 -3.84 2.50
N SER A 414 -27.63 -2.58 2.22
CA SER A 414 -28.84 -2.24 1.45
C SER A 414 -28.82 -2.71 0.00
N TYR A 415 -27.65 -3.11 -0.50
CA TYR A 415 -27.45 -3.58 -1.88
C TYR A 415 -27.32 -5.09 -1.99
N PHE A 416 -27.30 -5.82 -0.86
CA PHE A 416 -27.32 -7.28 -0.88
C PHE A 416 -28.70 -7.77 -1.33
N HIS A 417 -28.73 -8.54 -2.42
CA HIS A 417 -29.96 -9.22 -2.82
C HIS A 417 -30.16 -10.45 -1.94
N GLU A 418 -31.25 -10.48 -1.16
CA GLU A 418 -31.56 -11.58 -0.24
C GLU A 418 -31.53 -12.95 -0.92
N ASP A 419 -32.03 -13.03 -2.17
CA ASP A 419 -32.05 -14.26 -2.96
C ASP A 419 -30.65 -14.72 -3.42
N GLY A 420 -29.71 -13.80 -3.57
CA GLY A 420 -28.29 -14.08 -3.87
C GLY A 420 -27.55 -14.58 -2.64
N ALA A 421 -27.73 -13.88 -1.51
CA ALA A 421 -27.12 -14.19 -0.22
C ALA A 421 -27.52 -15.58 0.33
N ILE A 422 -28.76 -16.02 0.08
CA ILE A 422 -29.24 -17.35 0.52
C ILE A 422 -28.71 -18.48 -0.39
N ARG A 423 -28.30 -18.16 -1.63
CA ARG A 423 -27.83 -19.15 -2.62
C ARG A 423 -26.36 -19.54 -2.47
N GLU A 424 -25.50 -18.65 -2.01
CA GLU A 424 -24.07 -18.95 -1.83
C GLU A 424 -23.82 -19.58 -0.45
N GLU A 425 -23.37 -20.84 -0.44
CA GLU A 425 -23.17 -21.59 0.81
C GLU A 425 -22.19 -20.88 1.76
N ALA A 426 -21.19 -20.19 1.21
CA ALA A 426 -20.17 -19.44 1.95
C ALA A 426 -20.64 -18.09 2.52
N PHE A 427 -21.78 -17.53 2.06
CA PHE A 427 -22.20 -16.18 2.42
C PHE A 427 -22.40 -16.02 3.94
N LEU A 428 -23.11 -16.96 4.57
CA LEU A 428 -23.36 -16.91 6.01
C LEU A 428 -22.04 -16.90 6.80
N HIS A 429 -21.08 -17.74 6.39
CA HIS A 429 -19.77 -17.82 7.03
C HIS A 429 -19.02 -16.48 6.93
N VAL A 430 -18.98 -15.88 5.74
CA VAL A 430 -18.32 -14.60 5.50
C VAL A 430 -18.99 -13.49 6.33
N ALA A 431 -20.31 -13.44 6.33
CA ALA A 431 -21.07 -12.44 7.06
C ALA A 431 -20.81 -12.54 8.57
N VAL A 432 -20.87 -13.75 9.16
CA VAL A 432 -20.58 -13.94 10.58
C VAL A 432 -19.13 -13.55 10.91
N ASP A 433 -18.15 -13.97 10.10
CA ASP A 433 -16.74 -13.61 10.29
C ASP A 433 -16.53 -12.08 10.24
N MET A 434 -17.10 -11.41 9.24
CA MET A 434 -17.07 -9.94 9.16
C MET A 434 -17.74 -9.30 10.38
N TYR A 435 -18.85 -9.84 10.88
CA TYR A 435 -19.52 -9.28 12.06
C TYR A 435 -18.66 -9.36 13.31
N LEU A 436 -18.05 -10.53 13.56
CA LEU A 436 -17.17 -10.73 14.71
C LEU A 436 -15.97 -9.77 14.64
N LYS A 437 -15.37 -9.62 13.45
CA LYS A 437 -14.31 -8.64 13.22
C LYS A 437 -14.81 -7.20 13.44
N LEU A 438 -16.01 -6.85 12.99
CA LEU A 438 -16.61 -5.52 13.21
C LEU A 438 -16.79 -5.20 14.71
N VAL A 439 -17.30 -6.16 15.50
CA VAL A 439 -17.44 -6.00 16.95
C VAL A 439 -16.08 -5.82 17.61
N GLN A 440 -15.07 -6.61 17.22
CA GLN A 440 -13.70 -6.48 17.73
C GLN A 440 -13.09 -5.10 17.45
N LEU A 441 -13.34 -4.51 16.28
CA LEU A 441 -12.89 -3.14 15.96
C LEU A 441 -13.45 -2.10 16.95
N PHE A 442 -14.71 -2.26 17.35
CA PHE A 442 -15.37 -1.34 18.27
C PHE A 442 -14.89 -1.52 19.71
N VAL A 443 -14.78 -2.77 20.18
CA VAL A 443 -14.26 -3.07 21.53
C VAL A 443 -12.81 -2.61 21.69
N ALA A 444 -11.99 -2.69 20.63
CA ALA A 444 -10.62 -2.19 20.62
C ALA A 444 -10.50 -0.66 20.60
N GLY A 445 -11.60 0.08 20.40
CA GLY A 445 -11.62 1.55 20.33
C GLY A 445 -11.11 2.15 19.01
N ASP A 446 -10.83 1.32 17.99
CA ASP A 446 -10.22 1.76 16.72
C ASP A 446 -11.21 2.48 15.78
N THR A 447 -12.51 2.36 16.04
CA THR A 447 -13.57 3.06 15.29
C THR A 447 -13.61 4.57 15.54
N SER A 448 -12.89 5.09 16.56
CA SER A 448 -12.83 6.54 16.81
C SER A 448 -12.14 7.33 15.69
N THR A 449 -11.37 6.64 14.83
CA THR A 449 -10.70 7.24 13.65
C THR A 449 -11.63 7.48 12.46
N VAL A 450 -12.84 6.91 12.46
CA VAL A 450 -13.86 7.04 11.41
C VAL A 450 -14.92 8.11 11.79
N SER A 451 -14.63 8.95 12.77
CA SER A 451 -15.57 9.97 13.27
C SER A 451 -15.97 10.97 12.17
N PRO A 452 -17.24 11.38 12.08
CA PRO A 452 -17.66 12.39 11.11
C PRO A 452 -17.01 13.74 11.46
N PRO A 453 -16.60 14.55 10.46
CA PRO A 453 -16.01 15.85 10.71
C PRO A 453 -16.99 16.75 11.46
N ALA A 454 -16.51 17.37 12.53
CA ALA A 454 -17.24 18.39 13.28
C ALA A 454 -17.50 19.60 12.35
N GLY A 455 -18.65 19.59 11.69
CA GLY A 455 -19.19 20.74 10.96
C GLY A 455 -19.38 20.54 9.46
N ARG A 456 -20.31 19.68 9.03
CA ARG A 456 -21.11 19.93 7.81
C ARG A 456 -22.40 19.10 7.72
N ARG A 457 -23.51 19.85 7.69
CA ARG A 457 -24.89 19.59 7.20
C ARG A 457 -25.71 18.41 7.77
N LEU A 458 -26.81 18.85 8.38
CA LEU A 458 -27.93 18.22 9.07
C LEU A 458 -28.73 17.12 8.30
N GLU A 459 -28.22 16.51 7.23
CA GLU A 459 -28.98 15.50 6.44
C GLU A 459 -28.54 14.05 6.69
N LEU A 460 -27.44 13.82 7.41
CA LEU A 460 -26.82 12.49 7.63
C LEU A 460 -27.07 11.88 9.01
N GLN A 461 -28.11 12.28 9.74
CA GLN A 461 -28.34 11.85 11.12
C GLN A 461 -28.75 10.36 11.30
N GLY A 462 -28.65 9.51 10.27
CA GLY A 462 -29.08 8.09 10.32
C GLY A 462 -28.15 7.03 9.71
N GLN A 463 -26.89 7.37 9.37
CA GLN A 463 -25.94 6.37 8.83
C GLN A 463 -24.54 6.36 9.44
N ASP A 464 -24.14 7.37 10.22
CA ASP A 464 -22.72 7.55 10.59
C ASP A 464 -22.35 7.14 12.03
N ASN A 465 -23.23 6.43 12.75
CA ASN A 465 -22.90 5.93 14.09
C ASN A 465 -22.37 4.48 14.00
N PRO A 466 -21.11 4.21 14.41
CA PRO A 466 -20.56 2.84 14.41
C PRO A 466 -21.41 1.85 15.23
N VAL A 467 -22.09 2.33 16.28
CA VAL A 467 -23.01 1.51 17.08
C VAL A 467 -24.27 1.13 16.29
N GLU A 468 -24.77 2.05 15.46
CA GLU A 468 -25.93 1.80 14.60
C GLU A 468 -25.58 0.77 13.52
N LEU A 469 -24.37 0.85 12.94
CA LEU A 469 -23.90 -0.15 11.97
C LEU A 469 -23.82 -1.55 12.59
N ILE A 470 -23.29 -1.68 13.81
CA ILE A 470 -23.25 -2.96 14.54
C ILE A 470 -24.67 -3.48 14.79
N THR A 471 -25.59 -2.59 15.17
CA THR A 471 -27.00 -2.95 15.40
C THR A 471 -27.66 -3.45 14.11
N LYS A 472 -27.45 -2.75 12.98
CA LYS A 472 -27.94 -3.16 11.66
C LYS A 472 -27.34 -4.50 11.22
N ALA A 473 -26.04 -4.69 11.43
CA ALA A 473 -25.34 -5.94 11.14
C ALA A 473 -25.90 -7.13 11.94
N ARG A 474 -26.12 -6.93 13.25
CA ARG A 474 -26.72 -7.94 14.12
C ARG A 474 -28.14 -8.31 13.66
N LEU A 475 -28.99 -7.31 13.43
CA LEU A 475 -30.38 -7.53 12.98
C LEU A 475 -30.42 -8.28 11.63
N PHE A 476 -29.57 -7.90 10.69
CA PHE A 476 -29.43 -8.59 9.42
C PHE A 476 -29.06 -10.06 9.60
N LEU A 477 -28.06 -10.38 10.43
CA LEU A 477 -27.67 -11.76 10.69
C LEU A 477 -28.78 -12.58 11.35
N LEU A 478 -29.47 -12.03 12.35
CA LEU A 478 -30.57 -12.71 13.03
C LEU A 478 -31.75 -13.01 12.08
N GLN A 479 -31.97 -12.17 11.07
CA GLN A 479 -32.97 -12.42 10.02
C GLN A 479 -32.49 -13.41 8.95
N LEU A 480 -31.19 -13.44 8.67
CA LEU A 480 -30.58 -14.30 7.65
C LEU A 480 -30.44 -15.76 8.12
N ILE A 481 -29.99 -15.98 9.37
CA ILE A 481 -29.70 -17.31 9.94
C ILE A 481 -30.87 -18.30 9.79
N PRO A 482 -32.14 -17.94 10.07
CA PRO A 482 -33.26 -18.86 9.88
C PRO A 482 -33.49 -19.27 8.42
N ARG A 483 -33.09 -18.43 7.45
CA ARG A 483 -33.36 -18.60 6.02
C ARG A 483 -32.25 -19.36 5.28
N CYS A 484 -31.06 -19.46 5.85
CA CYS A 484 -29.92 -20.15 5.24
C CYS A 484 -30.08 -21.68 5.22
N PRO A 485 -29.56 -22.36 4.17
CA PRO A 485 -29.55 -23.82 4.08
C PRO A 485 -28.58 -24.42 5.11
N LYS A 486 -28.83 -25.68 5.52
CA LYS A 486 -28.02 -26.38 6.54
C LYS A 486 -26.53 -26.44 6.20
N LYS A 487 -26.18 -26.55 4.92
CA LYS A 487 -24.79 -26.62 4.45
C LYS A 487 -23.97 -25.36 4.79
N SER A 488 -24.62 -24.20 4.85
CA SER A 488 -23.99 -22.92 5.22
C SER A 488 -23.52 -22.86 6.68
N PHE A 489 -23.90 -23.83 7.52
CA PHE A 489 -23.48 -23.90 8.93
C PHE A 489 -22.25 -24.80 9.13
N SER A 490 -21.70 -25.38 8.05
CA SER A 490 -20.40 -26.07 8.12
C SER A 490 -19.30 -25.09 8.59
N HIS A 491 -18.37 -25.57 9.42
CA HIS A 491 -17.26 -24.78 10.00
C HIS A 491 -17.64 -23.60 10.92
N MET A 492 -18.93 -23.37 11.22
CA MET A 492 -19.37 -22.31 12.15
C MET A 492 -18.85 -22.49 13.58
N ALA A 493 -18.70 -23.73 14.04
CA ALA A 493 -18.18 -24.02 15.37
C ALA A 493 -16.69 -23.63 15.51
N GLU A 494 -15.91 -23.82 14.45
CA GLU A 494 -14.48 -23.43 14.39
C GLU A 494 -14.37 -21.90 14.41
N LEU A 495 -15.16 -21.21 13.58
CA LEU A 495 -15.20 -19.75 13.54
C LEU A 495 -15.57 -19.14 14.90
N LEU A 496 -16.58 -19.68 15.60
CA LEU A 496 -16.97 -19.16 16.92
C LEU A 496 -15.92 -19.45 18.00
N ALA A 497 -15.21 -20.59 17.92
CA ALA A 497 -14.16 -20.96 18.87
C ALA A 497 -12.94 -20.03 18.77
N ASP A 498 -12.60 -19.59 17.55
CA ASP A 498 -11.48 -18.67 17.30
C ASP A 498 -11.76 -17.24 17.81
N HIS A 499 -13.02 -16.90 18.07
CA HIS A 499 -13.48 -15.54 18.35
C HIS A 499 -14.10 -15.34 19.76
N GLY A 500 -13.56 -15.95 20.83
CA GLY A 500 -13.84 -15.57 22.24
C GLY A 500 -15.33 -15.42 22.63
N ASP A 501 -15.63 -14.63 23.68
CA ASP A 501 -17.01 -14.29 24.10
C ASP A 501 -17.72 -13.48 23.00
N CYS A 502 -18.31 -14.19 22.05
CA CYS A 502 -19.10 -13.67 20.95
C CYS A 502 -20.40 -13.01 21.44
N ASP A 503 -21.06 -12.28 20.54
CA ASP A 503 -22.41 -11.79 20.78
C ASP A 503 -23.37 -12.96 21.11
N PRO A 504 -23.93 -13.03 22.33
CA PRO A 504 -24.66 -14.21 22.79
C PRO A 504 -25.94 -14.46 21.98
N GLU A 505 -26.55 -13.41 21.41
CA GLU A 505 -27.76 -13.54 20.60
C GLU A 505 -27.46 -14.22 19.26
N VAL A 506 -26.39 -13.78 18.60
CA VAL A 506 -25.96 -14.37 17.31
C VAL A 506 -25.44 -15.78 17.51
N SER A 507 -24.64 -16.02 18.55
CA SER A 507 -24.13 -17.35 18.90
C SER A 507 -25.25 -18.35 19.21
N ALA A 508 -26.24 -17.95 20.01
CA ALA A 508 -27.38 -18.81 20.32
C ALA A 508 -28.22 -19.12 19.06
N ALA A 509 -28.44 -18.14 18.19
CA ALA A 509 -29.14 -18.33 16.93
C ALA A 509 -28.41 -19.34 16.01
N LEU A 510 -27.09 -19.22 15.87
CA LEU A 510 -26.27 -20.15 15.08
C LEU A 510 -26.29 -21.57 15.67
N GLN A 511 -26.08 -21.71 16.99
CA GLN A 511 -26.08 -23.01 17.68
C GLN A 511 -27.44 -23.71 17.59
N SER A 512 -28.55 -22.97 17.73
CA SER A 512 -29.90 -23.54 17.63
C SER A 512 -30.17 -24.18 16.27
N ARG A 513 -29.66 -23.57 15.19
CA ARG A 513 -29.81 -24.09 13.82
C ARG A 513 -28.88 -25.26 13.54
N GLN A 514 -27.70 -25.28 14.15
CA GLN A 514 -26.74 -26.37 14.03
C GLN A 514 -27.20 -27.64 14.77
N GLN A 515 -27.84 -27.49 15.93
CA GLN A 515 -28.37 -28.60 16.74
C GLN A 515 -29.69 -29.18 16.19
N ALA A 516 -30.42 -28.46 15.35
CA ALA A 516 -31.66 -28.92 14.73
C ALA A 516 -31.44 -29.94 13.59
N ALA A 517 -30.95 -31.16 13.88
CA ALA A 517 -31.07 -32.37 13.03
C ALA A 517 -30.70 -33.71 13.74
N PRO A 518 -31.27 -34.88 13.35
CA PRO A 518 -32.63 -35.20 12.92
C PRO A 518 -33.34 -36.14 13.93
N ASP A 519 -34.63 -35.94 14.19
CA ASP A 519 -35.47 -36.97 14.82
C ASP A 519 -36.89 -36.93 14.20
N ALA A 520 -36.93 -36.87 12.88
CA ALA A 520 -38.16 -36.79 12.08
C ALA A 520 -38.37 -38.00 11.17
N ASP A 521 -37.75 -39.14 11.50
CA ASP A 521 -38.08 -40.46 10.90
C ASP A 521 -38.83 -41.38 11.88
N LEU A 522 -39.33 -40.86 13.01
CA LEU A 522 -40.25 -41.57 13.90
C LEU A 522 -41.72 -41.33 13.54
N TYR A 523 -42.08 -41.60 12.29
CA TYR A 523 -43.44 -41.99 11.94
C TYR A 523 -43.40 -43.42 11.38
N GLN A 524 -43.17 -44.38 12.28
CA GLN A 524 -43.63 -45.74 12.03
C GLN A 524 -45.16 -45.73 12.12
N GLU A 525 -45.82 -45.82 10.96
CA GLU A 525 -47.21 -46.25 10.90
C GLU A 525 -47.38 -47.57 11.66
N PRO A 526 -48.38 -47.72 12.55
CA PRO A 526 -48.66 -49.00 13.16
C PRO A 526 -49.26 -49.92 12.10
N HIS A 527 -48.53 -50.97 11.73
CA HIS A 527 -49.08 -52.09 10.98
C HIS A 527 -50.10 -52.83 11.85
N LEU A 528 -51.38 -52.70 11.48
CA LEU A 528 -52.48 -53.49 12.01
C LEU A 528 -52.36 -54.95 11.54
N PHE A 529 -52.24 -55.87 12.50
CA PHE A 529 -52.80 -57.22 12.44
C PHE A 529 -53.52 -57.52 13.75
#